data_AF-A0A7K4IEH5-F1
#
_entry.id   AF-A0A7K4IEH5-F1
#
_cell.length_a   1.000
_cell.length_b   1.000
_cell.length_c   1.000
_cell.angle_alpha   90.00
_cell.angle_beta   90.00
_cell.angle_gamma   90.00
#
_symmetry.space_group_name_H-M   'P 1'
#
loop_
_entity.id
_entity.type
_entity.pdbx_description
1 polymer ?
#
loop_
_entity_poly.entity_id
_entity_poly.type
_entity_poly.pdbx_seq_one_letter_code
_entity_poly.pdbx_strand_id
1 'polypeptide(L)'
;MFSQSVTIGKIPIGRAHPIRVMGIINVSPESFYGSSVVTDSEAIIERARQMEQDGADILDIGAASTAPASLYGTKVVDEEEETSRIRTAIESLASEVRTPLSVDTTSSRVARVALSSGAAAVNDVSGLKRDPNLAHLVKEYDVPIILMAGCEPTFRGFQDTLRALREGLARATEAGIERNKIVIDPGFGFGKPTSADIEILENLGAFTLLRQPVLVGLSRKAFVGAILGGLSPDDRLAGTIAVTTLAVSKGVDVIRVHDVKESKQTAVIGDIFRSKQYKSSGFVESIGQRDRMETEVLLQEIGVSPEIRSALSRKAYSVNIIVNSVKPPVALILKQEMLAVGGDAAYHYDTIDQNIEHTDVLLMGTLRQFGLFVSKASKMKEFGLSEIAGMIRDVLTGQIHSER
;
A
#
# COMPACT_ATOMS: atom_id res chain seq x y z
N MET A 1 13.44 -12.22 2.41
CA MET A 1 11.98 -12.07 2.62
C MET A 1 11.55 -10.80 1.91
N PHE A 2 10.81 -10.91 0.81
CA PHE A 2 10.70 -9.84 -0.20
C PHE A 2 9.29 -9.21 -0.33
N SER A 3 8.56 -9.09 0.77
CA SER A 3 7.66 -7.96 1.04
C SER A 3 7.64 -7.78 2.55
N GLN A 4 7.80 -6.57 3.08
CA GLN A 4 7.76 -6.41 4.53
C GLN A 4 6.34 -6.64 5.04
N SER A 5 6.25 -7.42 6.10
CA SER A 5 5.03 -7.56 6.89
C SER A 5 5.15 -6.68 8.12
N VAL A 6 4.06 -5.98 8.44
CA VAL A 6 3.90 -5.23 9.69
C VAL A 6 2.86 -5.96 10.52
N THR A 7 3.02 -6.01 11.83
CA THR A 7 2.00 -6.61 12.72
C THR A 7 1.46 -5.56 13.68
N ILE A 8 0.18 -5.23 13.56
CA ILE A 8 -0.52 -4.35 14.51
C ILE A 8 -1.26 -5.25 15.52
N GLY A 9 -0.83 -5.23 16.78
CA GLY A 9 -1.28 -6.18 17.79
C GLY A 9 -0.96 -7.62 17.38
N LYS A 10 -1.97 -8.38 16.94
CA LYS A 10 -1.84 -9.76 16.45
C LYS A 10 -2.14 -9.90 14.95
N ILE A 11 -2.36 -8.79 14.26
CA ILE A 11 -2.86 -8.76 12.90
C ILE A 11 -1.69 -8.49 11.94
N PRO A 12 -1.24 -9.50 11.16
CA PRO A 12 -0.19 -9.29 10.17
C PRO A 12 -0.77 -8.62 8.92
N ILE A 13 -0.04 -7.64 8.41
CA ILE A 13 -0.37 -6.76 7.30
C ILE A 13 0.75 -6.86 6.26
N GLY A 14 0.37 -7.06 5.00
CA GLY A 14 1.29 -7.09 3.87
C GLY A 14 0.82 -8.07 2.81
N ARG A 15 1.59 -8.18 1.72
CA ARG A 15 1.18 -8.91 0.52
C ARG A 15 0.93 -10.40 0.72
N ALA A 16 1.60 -11.02 1.69
CA ALA A 16 1.41 -12.43 2.03
C ALA A 16 0.17 -12.69 2.90
N HIS A 17 -0.57 -11.64 3.25
CA HIS A 17 -1.72 -11.69 4.15
C HIS A 17 -2.99 -11.18 3.46
N PRO A 18 -4.18 -11.59 3.96
CA PRO A 18 -5.44 -11.03 3.50
C PRO A 18 -5.48 -9.51 3.66
N ILE A 19 -6.27 -8.85 2.82
CA ILE A 19 -6.58 -7.43 2.98
C ILE A 19 -7.18 -7.19 4.36
N ARG A 20 -6.64 -6.18 5.06
CA ARG A 20 -7.14 -5.78 6.38
C ARG A 20 -8.11 -4.63 6.25
N VAL A 21 -9.17 -4.68 7.05
CA VAL A 21 -10.16 -3.61 7.14
C VAL A 21 -9.92 -2.85 8.45
N MET A 22 -9.60 -1.56 8.33
CA MET A 22 -9.42 -0.65 9.46
C MET A 22 -10.67 0.23 9.61
N GLY A 23 -11.46 0.01 10.66
CA GLY A 23 -12.67 0.78 10.95
C GLY A 23 -12.36 2.12 11.62
N ILE A 24 -12.99 3.21 11.15
CA ILE A 24 -12.79 4.56 11.71
C ILE A 24 -13.81 4.83 12.81
N ILE A 25 -13.33 5.19 14.00
CA ILE A 25 -14.15 5.70 15.11
C ILE A 25 -13.68 7.11 15.44
N ASN A 26 -14.49 8.10 15.06
CA ASN A 26 -14.29 9.48 15.46
C ASN A 26 -14.98 9.73 16.80
N VAL A 27 -14.25 10.23 17.79
CA VAL A 27 -14.76 10.51 19.15
C VAL A 27 -15.00 12.01 19.38
N SER A 28 -15.18 12.79 18.30
CA SER A 28 -15.55 14.20 18.40
C SER A 28 -17.08 14.38 18.49
N PRO A 29 -17.57 15.35 19.27
CA PRO A 29 -19.01 15.64 19.37
C PRO A 29 -19.66 16.01 18.03
N GLU A 30 -18.87 16.53 17.08
CA GLU A 30 -19.36 17.05 15.80
C GLU A 30 -19.53 15.98 14.70
N SER A 31 -19.00 14.77 14.86
CA SER A 31 -19.07 13.71 13.83
C SER A 31 -20.35 12.87 13.85
N PHE A 32 -21.23 13.07 14.84
CA PHE A 32 -22.46 12.29 15.01
C PHE A 32 -23.67 13.13 14.61
N TYR A 33 -23.88 13.30 13.30
CA TYR A 33 -25.17 13.79 12.80
C TYR A 33 -26.23 12.70 12.99
N GLY A 34 -27.10 12.88 13.98
CA GLY A 34 -28.29 12.06 14.19
C GLY A 34 -28.74 12.01 15.65
N SER A 35 -29.59 12.96 16.05
CA SER A 35 -30.48 12.98 17.23
C SER A 35 -29.98 12.35 18.54
N SER A 36 -29.83 13.21 19.54
CA SER A 36 -29.42 13.00 20.94
C SER A 36 -27.91 13.12 21.19
N VAL A 37 -27.57 13.92 22.19
CA VAL A 37 -26.21 14.20 22.63
C VAL A 37 -25.69 12.94 23.32
N VAL A 38 -24.93 12.14 22.58
CA VAL A 38 -24.29 10.92 23.09
C VAL A 38 -22.94 11.33 23.68
N THR A 39 -22.94 11.64 24.98
CA THR A 39 -21.73 11.78 25.82
C THR A 39 -21.13 10.43 26.20
N ASP A 40 -21.42 9.36 25.44
CA ASP A 40 -21.65 8.03 25.97
C ASP A 40 -20.55 7.04 25.54
N SER A 41 -19.73 6.61 26.51
CA SER A 41 -18.72 5.57 26.28
C SER A 41 -19.38 4.28 25.77
N GLU A 42 -20.64 4.03 26.15
CA GLU A 42 -21.45 2.89 25.67
C GLU A 42 -21.68 2.93 24.16
N ALA A 43 -21.94 4.09 23.56
CA ALA A 43 -22.16 4.17 22.12
C ALA A 43 -20.89 3.94 21.31
N ILE A 44 -19.74 4.41 21.83
CA ILE A 44 -18.42 4.13 21.25
C ILE A 44 -18.14 2.62 21.32
N ILE A 45 -18.40 1.99 22.48
CA ILE A 45 -18.26 0.55 22.68
C ILE A 45 -19.16 -0.23 21.72
N GLU A 46 -20.44 0.12 21.63
CA GLU A 46 -21.39 -0.56 20.75
C GLU A 46 -20.99 -0.43 19.29
N ARG A 47 -20.56 0.76 18.86
CA ARG A 47 -20.05 0.98 17.51
C ARG A 47 -18.82 0.13 17.22
N ALA A 48 -17.89 0.04 18.16
CA ALA A 48 -16.68 -0.76 18.04
C ALA A 48 -17.00 -2.26 17.96
N ARG A 49 -17.90 -2.76 18.82
CA ARG A 49 -18.40 -4.14 18.76
C ARG A 49 -19.08 -4.45 17.44
N GLN A 50 -19.91 -3.54 16.93
CA GLN A 50 -20.54 -3.70 15.62
C GLN A 50 -19.48 -3.76 14.50
N MET A 51 -18.48 -2.87 14.52
CA MET A 51 -17.39 -2.92 13.54
C MET A 51 -16.57 -4.23 13.62
N GLU A 52 -16.31 -4.76 14.82
CA GLU A 52 -15.65 -6.05 15.01
C GLU A 52 -16.51 -7.19 14.43
N GLN A 53 -17.82 -7.20 14.69
CA GLN A 53 -18.77 -8.16 14.12
C GLN A 53 -18.86 -8.06 12.59
N ASP A 54 -18.80 -6.85 12.04
CA ASP A 54 -18.78 -6.59 10.60
C ASP A 54 -17.45 -7.00 9.94
N GLY A 55 -16.44 -7.34 10.73
CA GLY A 55 -15.16 -7.91 10.27
C GLY A 55 -14.01 -6.91 10.18
N ALA A 56 -14.04 -5.83 10.96
CA ALA A 56 -12.89 -4.95 11.15
C ALA A 56 -11.72 -5.71 11.78
N ASP A 57 -10.55 -5.64 11.13
CA ASP A 57 -9.30 -6.23 11.60
C ASP A 57 -8.55 -5.28 12.55
N ILE A 58 -8.77 -3.96 12.43
CA ILE A 58 -8.16 -2.90 13.24
C ILE A 58 -9.23 -1.81 13.46
N LEU A 59 -9.22 -1.13 14.61
CA LEU A 59 -10.03 0.08 14.83
C LEU A 59 -9.12 1.29 15.00
N ASP A 60 -9.37 2.36 14.26
CA ASP A 60 -8.62 3.61 14.31
C ASP A 60 -9.42 4.68 15.04
N ILE A 61 -8.87 5.19 16.13
CA ILE A 61 -9.56 6.11 17.04
C ILE A 61 -9.00 7.52 16.85
N GLY A 62 -9.84 8.45 16.39
CA GLY A 62 -9.48 9.85 16.18
C GLY A 62 -10.35 10.79 17.00
N ALA A 63 -9.74 11.73 17.74
CA ALA A 63 -10.48 12.71 18.56
C ALA A 63 -10.55 14.11 17.96
N ALA A 64 -9.76 14.36 16.92
CA ALA A 64 -9.70 15.61 16.19
C ALA A 64 -9.82 15.35 14.68
N SER A 65 -10.48 16.26 13.98
CA SER A 65 -10.46 16.24 12.52
C SER A 65 -9.05 16.54 12.04
N THR A 66 -8.43 15.59 11.35
CA THR A 66 -7.16 15.76 10.67
C THR A 66 -7.29 16.47 9.31
N ALA A 67 -8.52 16.73 8.86
CA ALA A 67 -8.75 17.53 7.65
C ALA A 67 -8.26 18.97 7.87
N PRO A 68 -7.53 19.58 6.92
CA PRO A 68 -7.03 20.95 7.08
C PRO A 68 -8.15 21.96 7.35
N ALA A 69 -8.12 22.59 8.52
CA ALA A 69 -9.12 23.58 8.94
C ALA A 69 -9.27 24.74 7.95
N SER A 70 -8.18 25.16 7.31
CA SER A 70 -8.19 26.20 6.27
C SER A 70 -8.93 25.81 5.00
N LEU A 71 -9.05 24.51 4.71
CA LEU A 71 -9.72 24.00 3.51
C LEU A 71 -11.14 23.51 3.80
N TYR A 72 -11.39 23.01 5.00
CA TYR A 72 -12.63 22.33 5.36
C TYR A 72 -13.40 22.98 6.53
N GLY A 73 -12.90 24.09 7.08
CA GLY A 73 -13.56 24.84 8.16
C GLY A 73 -13.65 24.09 9.49
N THR A 74 -12.80 23.09 9.70
CA THR A 74 -12.88 22.22 10.88
C THR A 74 -12.37 22.93 12.13
N LYS A 75 -13.06 22.72 13.26
CA LYS A 75 -12.68 23.28 14.55
C LYS A 75 -11.34 22.70 15.02
N VAL A 76 -10.43 23.57 15.43
CA VAL A 76 -9.17 23.14 16.08
C VAL A 76 -9.55 22.67 17.49
N VAL A 77 -9.31 21.39 17.77
CA VAL A 77 -9.45 20.82 19.11
C VAL A 77 -8.16 21.11 19.86
N ASP A 78 -8.28 21.55 21.11
CA ASP A 78 -7.10 21.74 21.96
C ASP A 78 -6.47 20.40 22.31
N GLU A 79 -5.15 20.36 22.47
CA GLU A 79 -4.43 19.10 22.69
C GLU A 79 -4.77 18.46 24.05
N GLU A 80 -5.16 19.24 25.08
CA GLU A 80 -5.66 18.67 26.34
C GLU A 80 -7.00 17.97 26.14
N GLU A 81 -7.88 18.58 25.36
CA GLU A 81 -9.19 18.02 25.03
C GLU A 81 -9.04 16.75 24.16
N GLU A 82 -8.16 16.77 23.16
CA GLU A 82 -7.81 15.60 22.34
C GLU A 82 -7.28 14.46 23.22
N THR A 83 -6.35 14.77 24.13
CA THR A 83 -5.76 13.81 25.06
C THR A 83 -6.83 13.17 25.96
N SER A 84 -7.74 13.96 26.51
CA SER A 84 -8.82 13.48 27.39
C SER A 84 -9.80 12.55 26.66
N ARG A 85 -10.22 12.94 25.46
CA ARG A 85 -11.11 12.15 24.61
C ARG A 85 -10.47 10.81 24.21
N ILE A 86 -9.22 10.84 23.75
CA ILE A 86 -8.49 9.63 23.36
C ILE A 86 -8.29 8.70 24.54
N ARG A 87 -7.87 9.21 25.71
CA ARG A 87 -7.72 8.41 26.92
C ARG A 87 -9.01 7.65 27.23
N THR A 88 -10.11 8.39 27.34
CA THR A 88 -11.41 7.83 27.71
C THR A 88 -11.87 6.78 26.71
N ALA A 89 -11.73 7.06 25.40
CA ALA A 89 -12.12 6.13 24.35
C ALA A 89 -11.28 4.86 24.34
N ILE A 90 -9.95 4.97 24.41
CA ILE A 90 -9.07 3.80 24.37
C ILE A 90 -9.24 2.94 25.64
N GLU A 91 -9.30 3.54 26.84
CA GLU A 91 -9.51 2.78 28.09
C GLU A 91 -10.84 2.02 28.09
N SER A 92 -11.90 2.66 27.59
CA SER A 92 -13.22 2.03 27.48
C SER A 92 -13.23 0.89 26.46
N LEU A 93 -12.53 1.04 25.33
CA LEU A 93 -12.51 0.06 24.25
C LEU A 93 -11.55 -1.10 24.50
N ALA A 94 -10.40 -0.88 25.13
CA ALA A 94 -9.34 -1.88 25.28
C ALA A 94 -9.81 -3.16 26.01
N SER A 95 -10.82 -3.04 26.88
CA SER A 95 -11.41 -4.18 27.60
C SER A 95 -12.62 -4.81 26.91
N GLU A 96 -13.18 -4.14 25.90
CA GLU A 96 -14.48 -4.47 25.31
C GLU A 96 -14.40 -5.07 23.90
N VAL A 97 -13.27 -4.86 23.20
CA VAL A 97 -13.01 -5.43 21.87
C VAL A 97 -11.70 -6.20 21.84
N ARG A 98 -11.61 -7.21 20.97
CA ARG A 98 -10.38 -7.99 20.75
C ARG A 98 -9.54 -7.40 19.63
N THR A 99 -10.19 -6.65 18.74
CA THR A 99 -9.56 -5.93 17.64
C THR A 99 -8.54 -4.92 18.16
N PRO A 100 -7.29 -4.91 17.66
CA PRO A 100 -6.29 -3.96 18.08
C PRO A 100 -6.71 -2.52 17.73
N LEU A 101 -6.39 -1.61 18.64
CA LEU A 101 -6.68 -0.19 18.52
C LEU A 101 -5.48 0.56 17.96
N SER A 102 -5.71 1.47 17.02
CA SER A 102 -4.76 2.47 16.55
C SER A 102 -5.25 3.85 16.99
N VAL A 103 -4.33 4.78 17.21
CA VAL A 103 -4.66 6.19 17.50
C VAL A 103 -4.31 7.07 16.30
N ASP A 104 -5.29 7.82 15.78
CA ASP A 104 -5.10 8.84 14.74
C ASP A 104 -4.72 10.17 15.40
N THR A 105 -3.41 10.46 15.44
CA THR A 105 -2.90 11.70 16.05
C THR A 105 -1.54 12.08 15.48
N THR A 106 -1.26 13.38 15.52
CA THR A 106 0.05 13.97 15.16
C THR A 106 0.85 14.42 16.38
N SER A 107 0.34 14.20 17.60
CA SER A 107 0.95 14.64 18.86
C SER A 107 1.55 13.47 19.63
N SER A 108 2.81 13.60 20.04
CA SER A 108 3.47 12.63 20.92
C SER A 108 2.82 12.57 22.31
N ARG A 109 2.22 13.65 22.79
CA ARG A 109 1.50 13.66 24.08
C ARG A 109 0.25 12.80 24.01
N VAL A 110 -0.56 12.99 22.97
CA VAL A 110 -1.78 12.19 22.74
C VAL A 110 -1.43 10.73 22.49
N ALA A 111 -0.43 10.47 21.63
CA ALA A 111 0.04 9.11 21.35
C ALA A 111 0.54 8.41 22.61
N ARG A 112 1.30 9.08 23.49
CA ARG A 112 1.82 8.48 24.74
C ARG A 112 0.68 7.99 25.63
N VAL A 113 -0.37 8.81 25.75
CA VAL A 113 -1.55 8.46 26.54
C VAL A 113 -2.30 7.29 25.90
N ALA A 114 -2.54 7.32 24.59
CA ALA A 114 -3.21 6.23 23.89
C ALA A 114 -2.46 4.89 24.04
N LEU A 115 -1.14 4.90 23.84
CA LEU A 115 -0.30 3.71 23.96
C LEU A 115 -0.27 3.18 25.40
N SER A 116 -0.17 4.07 26.39
CA SER A 116 -0.26 3.70 27.82
C SER A 116 -1.61 3.10 28.19
N SER A 117 -2.68 3.52 27.51
CA SER A 117 -4.06 3.06 27.70
C SER A 117 -4.40 1.80 26.89
N GLY A 118 -3.51 1.30 26.04
CA GLY A 118 -3.67 0.02 25.33
C GLY A 118 -3.76 0.11 23.80
N ALA A 119 -3.54 1.27 23.19
CA ALA A 119 -3.38 1.35 21.73
C ALA A 119 -2.16 0.55 21.28
N ALA A 120 -2.29 -0.13 20.14
CA ALA A 120 -1.29 -1.04 19.58
C ALA A 120 -0.52 -0.44 18.39
N ALA A 121 -0.93 0.74 17.89
CA ALA A 121 -0.26 1.44 16.78
C ALA A 121 -0.59 2.94 16.81
N VAL A 122 0.22 3.72 16.09
CA VAL A 122 -0.02 5.15 15.84
C VAL A 122 -0.30 5.37 14.35
N ASN A 123 -1.32 6.14 14.03
CA ASN A 123 -1.61 6.63 12.69
C ASN A 123 -1.30 8.13 12.62
N ASP A 124 -0.22 8.48 11.91
CA ASP A 124 0.26 9.87 11.80
C ASP A 124 0.05 10.41 10.38
N VAL A 125 -0.96 11.26 10.26
CA VAL A 125 -1.29 11.97 9.03
C VAL A 125 -0.26 13.03 8.63
N SER A 126 0.67 13.41 9.50
CA SER A 126 1.69 14.43 9.21
C SER A 126 2.96 13.87 8.57
N GLY A 127 3.13 12.54 8.61
CA GLY A 127 4.34 11.88 8.13
C GLY A 127 5.57 12.18 8.98
N LEU A 128 5.42 12.28 10.30
CA LEU A 128 6.43 12.63 11.29
C LEU A 128 6.99 14.06 11.12
N LYS A 129 6.16 14.99 10.63
CA LYS A 129 6.56 16.39 10.41
C LYS A 129 6.10 17.33 11.51
N ARG A 130 5.00 17.01 12.19
CA ARG A 130 4.35 17.95 13.10
C ARG A 130 4.96 17.96 14.50
N ASP A 131 5.21 16.80 15.08
CA ASP A 131 5.84 16.66 16.39
C ASP A 131 7.14 15.86 16.27
N PRO A 132 8.31 16.48 16.53
CA PRO A 132 9.60 15.80 16.42
C PRO A 132 9.78 14.65 17.42
N ASN A 133 9.03 14.62 18.51
CA ASN A 133 9.14 13.58 19.54
C ASN A 133 8.34 12.32 19.20
N LEU A 134 7.41 12.38 18.24
CA LEU A 134 6.51 11.27 17.93
C LEU A 134 7.27 10.03 17.43
N ALA A 135 8.28 10.23 16.58
CA ALA A 135 9.10 9.13 16.07
C ALA A 135 9.87 8.42 17.19
N HIS A 136 10.44 9.19 18.12
CA HIS A 136 11.14 8.65 19.29
C HIS A 136 10.20 7.90 20.22
N LEU A 137 8.99 8.41 20.44
CA LEU A 137 7.96 7.74 21.22
C LEU A 137 7.56 6.39 20.60
N VAL A 138 7.31 6.36 19.28
CA VAL A 138 6.97 5.12 18.56
C VAL A 138 8.08 4.09 18.71
N LYS A 139 9.35 4.53 18.65
CA LYS A 139 10.50 3.66 18.92
C LYS A 139 10.57 3.20 20.38
N GLU A 140 10.33 4.09 21.34
CA GLU A 140 10.33 3.81 22.78
C GLU A 140 9.33 2.70 23.14
N TYR A 141 8.11 2.77 22.58
CA TYR A 141 7.05 1.79 22.81
C TYR A 141 7.18 0.53 21.92
N ASP A 142 8.08 0.54 20.94
CA ASP A 142 8.23 -0.51 19.91
C ASP A 142 6.90 -0.90 19.22
N VAL A 143 6.11 0.11 18.83
CA VAL A 143 4.81 -0.11 18.15
C VAL A 143 4.87 0.24 16.67
N PRO A 144 3.99 -0.33 15.83
CA PRO A 144 3.84 0.10 14.45
C PRO A 144 3.35 1.54 14.31
N ILE A 145 3.72 2.15 13.19
CA ILE A 145 3.24 3.45 12.74
C ILE A 145 2.67 3.36 11.32
N ILE A 146 1.52 3.98 11.10
CA ILE A 146 1.00 4.31 9.77
C ILE A 146 1.48 5.71 9.43
N LEU A 147 2.32 5.82 8.41
CA LEU A 147 2.96 7.05 7.97
C LEU A 147 2.25 7.55 6.72
N MET A 148 1.43 8.60 6.87
CA MET A 148 0.82 9.26 5.72
C MET A 148 1.81 10.19 5.03
N ALA A 149 1.66 10.38 3.72
CA ALA A 149 2.46 11.33 2.95
C ALA A 149 2.40 12.76 3.53
N GLY A 150 1.29 13.13 4.18
CA GLY A 150 0.99 14.48 4.64
C GLY A 150 -0.11 15.17 3.82
N CYS A 151 -0.36 16.43 4.14
CA CYS A 151 -1.36 17.29 3.50
C CYS A 151 -0.78 18.63 3.03
N GLU A 152 0.51 18.67 2.66
CA GLU A 152 1.14 19.93 2.26
C GLU A 152 0.54 20.48 0.96
N PRO A 153 0.37 21.81 0.83
CA PRO A 153 -0.18 22.43 -0.39
C PRO A 153 0.62 22.13 -1.67
N THR A 154 1.87 21.70 -1.52
CA THR A 154 2.80 21.29 -2.58
C THR A 154 2.45 19.92 -3.18
N PHE A 155 1.53 19.16 -2.59
CA PHE A 155 1.19 17.82 -3.08
C PHE A 155 0.25 17.93 -4.29
N ARG A 156 0.83 17.91 -5.49
CA ARG A 156 0.11 18.10 -6.75
C ARG A 156 -0.09 16.83 -7.57
N GLY A 157 0.37 15.68 -7.09
CA GLY A 157 0.23 14.43 -7.83
C GLY A 157 1.00 13.25 -7.25
N PHE A 158 1.21 12.25 -8.09
CA PHE A 158 1.88 10.99 -7.72
C PHE A 158 3.33 11.20 -7.27
N GLN A 159 4.12 11.99 -8.02
CA GLN A 159 5.55 12.18 -7.74
C GLN A 159 5.81 12.89 -6.41
N ASP A 160 5.02 13.92 -6.08
CA ASP A 160 5.16 14.63 -4.81
C ASP A 160 4.81 13.72 -3.63
N THR A 161 3.76 12.90 -3.79
CA THR A 161 3.32 11.91 -2.79
C THR A 161 4.41 10.86 -2.57
N LEU A 162 5.01 10.34 -3.66
CA LEU A 162 6.10 9.37 -3.60
C LEU A 162 7.33 9.94 -2.89
N ARG A 163 7.70 11.19 -3.20
CA ARG A 163 8.81 11.89 -2.52
C ARG A 163 8.51 12.07 -1.03
N ALA A 164 7.33 12.56 -0.67
CA ALA A 164 6.96 12.77 0.72
C ALA A 164 6.97 11.48 1.55
N LEU A 165 6.51 10.36 0.99
CA LEU A 165 6.59 9.05 1.64
C LEU A 165 8.04 8.57 1.82
N ARG A 166 8.91 8.77 0.83
CA ARG A 166 10.34 8.45 0.95
C ARG A 166 11.02 9.26 2.06
N GLU A 167 10.73 10.55 2.13
CA GLU A 167 11.24 11.43 3.19
C GLU A 167 10.70 11.01 4.57
N GLY A 168 9.43 10.63 4.66
CA GLY A 168 8.84 10.10 5.90
C GLY A 168 9.49 8.79 6.35
N LEU A 169 9.72 7.86 5.41
CA LEU A 169 10.45 6.63 5.69
C LEU A 169 11.88 6.90 6.15
N ALA A 170 12.56 7.90 5.58
CA ALA A 170 13.88 8.31 6.01
C ALA A 170 13.86 8.84 7.46
N ARG A 171 12.93 9.74 7.80
CA ARG A 171 12.74 10.24 9.18
C ARG A 171 12.49 9.11 10.18
N ALA A 172 11.60 8.18 9.84
CA ALA A 172 11.30 7.03 10.70
C ALA A 172 12.53 6.13 10.92
N THR A 173 13.29 5.87 9.86
CA THR A 173 14.52 5.06 9.92
C THR A 173 15.62 5.76 10.73
N GLU A 174 15.79 7.07 10.56
CA GLU A 174 16.73 7.89 11.33
C GLU A 174 16.41 7.91 12.83
N ALA A 175 15.12 7.91 13.19
CA ALA A 175 14.67 7.74 14.57
C ALA A 175 14.81 6.29 15.10
N GLY A 176 15.28 5.35 14.28
CA GLY A 176 15.52 3.95 14.65
C GLY A 176 14.28 3.06 14.60
N ILE A 177 13.18 3.52 13.99
CA ILE A 177 11.98 2.70 13.77
C ILE A 177 12.31 1.65 12.70
N GLU A 178 12.11 0.38 13.05
CA GLU A 178 12.35 -0.70 12.12
C GLU A 178 11.33 -0.67 10.99
N ARG A 179 11.76 -0.97 9.76
CA ARG A 179 10.86 -0.92 8.61
C ARG A 179 9.67 -1.90 8.73
N ASN A 180 9.83 -3.02 9.44
CA ASN A 180 8.74 -3.98 9.74
C ASN A 180 7.68 -3.41 10.72
N LYS A 181 7.82 -2.16 11.15
CA LYS A 181 6.85 -1.40 11.95
C LYS A 181 6.15 -0.30 11.14
N ILE A 182 6.46 -0.10 9.86
CA ILE A 182 5.96 1.05 9.10
C ILE A 182 4.97 0.61 8.01
N VAL A 183 3.76 1.14 8.07
CA VAL A 183 2.76 1.11 6.99
C VAL A 183 2.75 2.50 6.34
N ILE A 184 2.60 2.58 5.01
CA ILE A 184 2.55 3.87 4.30
C ILE A 184 1.14 4.18 3.80
N ASP A 185 0.75 5.47 3.83
CA ASP A 185 -0.53 5.96 3.30
C ASP A 185 -0.32 7.14 2.33
N PRO A 186 -0.70 7.03 1.03
CA PRO A 186 -0.64 8.14 0.07
C PRO A 186 -1.45 9.39 0.46
N GLY A 187 -2.40 9.27 1.38
CA GLY A 187 -3.18 10.37 1.94
C GLY A 187 -4.23 10.92 0.98
N PHE A 188 -5.13 10.07 0.50
CA PHE A 188 -6.21 10.46 -0.41
C PHE A 188 -7.16 11.51 0.20
N GLY A 189 -7.49 12.54 -0.60
CA GLY A 189 -8.38 13.62 -0.21
C GLY A 189 -7.86 14.51 0.91
N PHE A 190 -6.55 14.49 1.20
CA PHE A 190 -5.91 15.39 2.17
C PHE A 190 -5.18 16.53 1.44
N GLY A 191 -5.86 17.66 1.23
CA GLY A 191 -5.26 18.86 0.63
C GLY A 191 -4.92 18.74 -0.86
N LYS A 192 -5.35 17.65 -1.51
CA LYS A 192 -5.09 17.35 -2.92
C LYS A 192 -6.30 17.72 -3.79
N PRO A 193 -6.09 18.21 -5.04
CA PRO A 193 -7.16 18.33 -6.01
C PRO A 193 -7.61 16.93 -6.50
N THR A 194 -8.86 16.81 -6.93
CA THR A 194 -9.42 15.55 -7.47
C THR A 194 -8.56 14.92 -8.56
N SER A 195 -7.95 15.72 -9.43
CA SER A 195 -7.04 15.22 -10.48
C SER A 195 -5.80 14.52 -9.92
N ALA A 196 -5.25 15.01 -8.81
CA ALA A 196 -4.12 14.38 -8.15
C ALA A 196 -4.53 13.07 -7.47
N ASP A 197 -5.71 13.02 -6.82
CA ASP A 197 -6.24 11.77 -6.25
C ASP A 197 -6.47 10.71 -7.36
N ILE A 198 -6.97 11.11 -8.54
CA ILE A 198 -7.11 10.21 -9.69
C ILE A 198 -5.74 9.70 -10.16
N GLU A 199 -4.75 10.58 -10.34
CA GLU A 199 -3.39 10.20 -10.75
C GLU A 199 -2.75 9.22 -9.75
N ILE A 200 -2.92 9.45 -8.45
CA ILE A 200 -2.43 8.56 -7.38
C ILE A 200 -3.13 7.21 -7.47
N LEU A 201 -4.45 7.17 -7.69
CA LEU A 201 -5.21 5.92 -7.84
C LEU A 201 -4.76 5.13 -9.08
N GLU A 202 -4.53 5.80 -10.20
CA GLU A 202 -4.01 5.19 -11.43
C GLU A 202 -2.66 4.50 -11.18
N ASN A 203 -1.77 5.18 -10.45
CA ASN A 203 -0.39 4.77 -10.20
C ASN A 203 -0.18 4.08 -8.84
N LEU A 204 -1.26 3.70 -8.13
CA LEU A 204 -1.21 3.23 -6.75
C LEU A 204 -0.26 2.02 -6.55
N GLY A 205 -0.20 1.13 -7.54
CA GLY A 205 0.69 -0.04 -7.51
C GLY A 205 2.17 0.32 -7.41
N ALA A 206 2.59 1.52 -7.81
CA ALA A 206 3.98 1.94 -7.70
C ALA A 206 4.43 2.23 -6.26
N PHE A 207 3.52 2.57 -5.33
CA PHE A 207 3.88 2.76 -3.92
C PHE A 207 4.33 1.44 -3.26
N THR A 208 3.86 0.31 -3.77
CA THR A 208 4.28 -1.01 -3.28
C THR A 208 5.77 -1.29 -3.51
N LEU A 209 6.40 -0.57 -4.45
CA LEU A 209 7.84 -0.63 -4.70
C LEU A 209 8.66 0.01 -3.56
N LEU A 210 8.02 0.75 -2.65
CA LEU A 210 8.66 1.20 -1.41
C LEU A 210 8.88 0.05 -0.41
N ARG A 211 8.43 -1.18 -0.74
CA ARG A 211 8.55 -2.40 0.07
C ARG A 211 7.98 -2.25 1.48
N GLN A 212 6.90 -1.50 1.62
CA GLN A 212 6.12 -1.33 2.86
C GLN A 212 4.66 -1.68 2.56
N PRO A 213 3.89 -2.18 3.54
CA PRO A 213 2.47 -2.33 3.36
C PRO A 213 1.80 -0.98 3.08
N VAL A 214 0.80 -0.98 2.20
CA VAL A 214 0.10 0.23 1.77
C VAL A 214 -1.31 0.28 2.37
N LEU A 215 -1.60 1.36 3.09
CA LEU A 215 -2.94 1.71 3.57
C LEU A 215 -3.56 2.77 2.66
N VAL A 216 -4.88 2.71 2.45
CA VAL A 216 -5.63 3.80 1.82
C VAL A 216 -6.93 4.11 2.55
N GLY A 217 -7.24 5.39 2.71
CA GLY A 217 -8.53 5.88 3.20
C GLY A 217 -9.34 6.57 2.11
N LEU A 218 -10.21 5.84 1.42
CA LEU A 218 -11.05 6.36 0.32
C LEU A 218 -12.51 6.65 0.73
N SER A 219 -12.90 6.19 1.92
CA SER A 219 -14.30 6.17 2.36
C SER A 219 -14.92 7.56 2.41
N ARG A 220 -15.98 7.75 1.61
CA ARG A 220 -16.81 8.97 1.53
C ARG A 220 -16.03 10.26 1.20
N LYS A 221 -14.82 10.15 0.63
CA LYS A 221 -13.94 11.30 0.34
C LYS A 221 -14.51 12.23 -0.75
N ALA A 222 -14.12 13.50 -0.72
CA ALA A 222 -14.62 14.54 -1.62
C ALA A 222 -14.36 14.24 -3.10
N PHE A 223 -13.21 13.64 -3.44
CA PHE A 223 -12.88 13.31 -4.82
C PHE A 223 -13.86 12.29 -5.44
N VAL A 224 -14.40 11.36 -4.64
CA VAL A 224 -15.44 10.40 -5.08
C VAL A 224 -16.72 11.15 -5.42
N GLY A 225 -17.13 12.08 -4.55
CA GLY A 225 -18.28 12.95 -4.80
C GLY A 225 -18.09 13.77 -6.07
N ALA A 226 -16.89 14.36 -6.27
CA ALA A 226 -16.58 15.16 -7.44
C ALA A 226 -16.65 14.37 -8.76
N ILE A 227 -16.13 13.14 -8.79
CA ILE A 227 -16.23 12.24 -9.95
C ILE A 227 -17.69 11.92 -10.28
N LEU A 228 -18.54 11.77 -9.25
CA LEU A 228 -19.96 11.42 -9.39
C LEU A 228 -20.90 12.63 -9.49
N GLY A 229 -20.37 13.80 -9.88
CA GLY A 229 -21.21 14.99 -10.11
C GLY A 229 -21.62 15.75 -8.85
N GLY A 230 -20.85 15.65 -7.77
CA GLY A 230 -21.03 16.44 -6.54
C GLY A 230 -21.87 15.78 -5.45
N LEU A 231 -21.93 14.44 -5.41
CA LEU A 231 -22.71 13.72 -4.40
C LEU A 231 -22.31 14.08 -2.96
N SER A 232 -23.30 14.10 -2.06
CA SER A 232 -23.09 14.28 -0.62
C SER A 232 -22.31 13.10 -0.02
N PRO A 233 -21.66 13.23 1.15
CA PRO A 233 -20.93 12.12 1.77
C PRO A 233 -21.75 10.83 1.97
N ASP A 234 -23.05 10.94 2.25
CA ASP A 234 -23.92 9.78 2.52
C ASP A 234 -24.29 9.02 1.24
N ASP A 235 -24.29 9.70 0.10
CA ASP A 235 -24.60 9.09 -1.21
C ASP A 235 -23.36 8.49 -1.89
N ARG A 236 -22.18 8.53 -1.25
CA ARG A 236 -20.91 8.08 -1.84
C ARG A 236 -20.59 6.60 -1.62
N LEU A 237 -21.47 5.82 -0.98
CA LEU A 237 -21.15 4.41 -0.65
C LEU A 237 -20.81 3.58 -1.89
N ALA A 238 -21.65 3.61 -2.93
CA ALA A 238 -21.40 2.86 -4.17
C ALA A 238 -20.09 3.28 -4.85
N GLY A 239 -19.84 4.60 -4.93
CA GLY A 239 -18.59 5.15 -5.45
C GLY A 239 -17.38 4.72 -4.64
N THR A 240 -17.50 4.75 -3.31
CA THR A 240 -16.46 4.31 -2.35
C THR A 240 -16.10 2.85 -2.56
N ILE A 241 -17.10 1.96 -2.69
CA ILE A 241 -16.90 0.54 -2.95
C ILE A 241 -16.14 0.33 -4.27
N ALA A 242 -16.54 1.03 -5.32
CA ALA A 242 -15.91 0.92 -6.64
C ALA A 242 -14.44 1.34 -6.61
N VAL A 243 -14.13 2.54 -6.08
CA VAL A 243 -12.73 3.02 -6.03
C VAL A 243 -11.87 2.20 -5.07
N THR A 244 -12.45 1.69 -3.98
CA THR A 244 -11.74 0.83 -3.02
C THR A 244 -11.43 -0.53 -3.63
N THR A 245 -12.34 -1.12 -4.41
CA THR A 245 -12.08 -2.36 -5.16
C THR A 245 -10.91 -2.18 -6.13
N LEU A 246 -10.88 -1.04 -6.85
CA LEU A 246 -9.79 -0.70 -7.76
C LEU A 246 -8.45 -0.51 -7.01
N ALA A 247 -8.48 0.13 -5.85
CA ALA A 247 -7.28 0.33 -5.04
C ALA A 247 -6.73 -1.00 -4.51
N VAL A 248 -7.60 -1.88 -3.99
CA VAL A 248 -7.23 -3.21 -3.53
C VAL A 248 -6.61 -4.03 -4.67
N SER A 249 -7.21 -4.04 -5.86
CA SER A 249 -6.67 -4.79 -7.01
C SER A 249 -5.30 -4.30 -7.46
N LYS A 250 -4.92 -3.06 -7.12
CA LYS A 250 -3.60 -2.46 -7.42
C LYS A 250 -2.54 -2.72 -6.34
N GLY A 251 -2.83 -3.49 -5.29
CA GLY A 251 -1.81 -3.90 -4.32
C GLY A 251 -1.85 -3.20 -2.96
N VAL A 252 -2.98 -2.59 -2.59
CA VAL A 252 -3.24 -2.14 -1.21
C VAL A 252 -3.27 -3.34 -0.25
N ASP A 253 -2.88 -3.10 1.00
CA ASP A 253 -2.86 -4.10 2.08
C ASP A 253 -3.88 -3.78 3.19
N VAL A 254 -4.21 -2.51 3.38
CA VAL A 254 -5.20 -2.04 4.37
C VAL A 254 -6.15 -1.02 3.76
N ILE A 255 -7.45 -1.18 4.01
CA ILE A 255 -8.46 -0.17 3.67
C ILE A 255 -9.02 0.46 4.94
N ARG A 256 -8.96 1.80 5.04
CA ARG A 256 -9.46 2.57 6.19
C ARG A 256 -10.84 3.15 5.88
N VAL A 257 -11.87 2.74 6.62
CA VAL A 257 -13.29 2.87 6.20
C VAL A 257 -14.26 3.17 7.34
N HIS A 258 -15.39 3.81 7.02
CA HIS A 258 -16.54 3.96 7.92
C HIS A 258 -17.49 2.75 7.85
N ASP A 259 -17.73 2.26 6.63
CA ASP A 259 -18.72 1.22 6.31
C ASP A 259 -18.03 -0.16 6.24
N VAL A 260 -17.79 -0.78 7.40
CA VAL A 260 -16.93 -1.98 7.54
C VAL A 260 -17.50 -3.18 6.80
N LYS A 261 -18.81 -3.45 6.93
CA LYS A 261 -19.47 -4.62 6.36
C LYS A 261 -19.33 -4.69 4.84
N GLU A 262 -19.65 -3.60 4.16
CA GLU A 262 -19.54 -3.45 2.70
C GLU A 262 -18.07 -3.46 2.26
N SER A 263 -17.20 -2.84 3.07
CA SER A 263 -15.76 -2.81 2.79
C SER A 263 -15.11 -4.19 2.94
N LYS A 264 -15.63 -5.07 3.81
CA LYS A 264 -15.15 -6.46 3.91
C LYS A 264 -15.43 -7.24 2.63
N GLN A 265 -16.62 -7.07 2.06
CA GLN A 265 -16.96 -7.66 0.76
C GLN A 265 -16.06 -7.10 -0.35
N THR A 266 -15.85 -5.78 -0.33
CA THR A 266 -14.93 -5.09 -1.26
C THR A 266 -13.51 -5.64 -1.18
N ALA A 267 -12.99 -5.85 0.03
CA ALA A 267 -11.67 -6.42 0.26
C ALA A 267 -11.54 -7.83 -0.34
N VAL A 268 -12.54 -8.70 -0.14
CA VAL A 268 -12.56 -10.06 -0.70
C VAL A 268 -12.52 -10.04 -2.23
N ILE A 269 -13.36 -9.21 -2.87
CA ILE A 269 -13.39 -9.12 -4.33
C ILE A 269 -12.08 -8.56 -4.88
N GLY A 270 -11.57 -7.46 -4.30
CA GLY A 270 -10.33 -6.84 -4.76
C GLY A 270 -9.11 -7.78 -4.62
N ASP A 271 -9.05 -8.58 -3.56
CA ASP A 271 -7.92 -9.47 -3.29
C ASP A 271 -7.74 -10.58 -4.36
N ILE A 272 -8.84 -11.04 -4.96
CA ILE A 272 -8.83 -11.99 -6.08
C ILE A 272 -8.04 -11.43 -7.27
N PHE A 273 -8.08 -10.12 -7.50
CA PHE A 273 -7.37 -9.46 -8.60
C PHE A 273 -5.95 -9.03 -8.19
N ARG A 274 -5.77 -8.62 -6.92
CA ARG A 274 -4.47 -8.28 -6.33
C ARG A 274 -3.48 -9.45 -6.44
N SER A 275 -3.91 -10.64 -6.02
CA SER A 275 -3.07 -11.85 -5.94
C SER A 275 -2.58 -12.36 -7.30
N LYS A 276 -3.23 -11.98 -8.41
CA LYS A 276 -2.81 -12.38 -9.76
C LYS A 276 -1.64 -11.55 -10.30
N GLN A 277 -1.46 -10.33 -9.81
CA GLN A 277 -0.51 -9.37 -10.36
C GLN A 277 0.91 -9.52 -9.81
N TYR A 278 1.08 -10.09 -8.61
CA TYR A 278 2.38 -10.22 -7.96
C TYR A 278 2.80 -11.68 -7.79
N LYS A 279 4.02 -12.01 -8.26
CA LYS A 279 4.68 -13.30 -8.08
C LYS A 279 6.14 -13.06 -7.69
N SER A 280 6.64 -13.86 -6.75
CA SER A 280 8.05 -13.85 -6.33
C SER A 280 8.55 -15.27 -6.06
N SER A 281 9.85 -15.48 -6.30
CA SER A 281 10.58 -16.70 -5.95
C SER A 281 11.98 -16.31 -5.51
N GLY A 282 12.35 -16.62 -4.26
CA GLY A 282 13.62 -16.19 -3.69
C GLY A 282 13.78 -14.67 -3.71
N PHE A 283 14.82 -14.19 -4.39
CA PHE A 283 15.13 -12.76 -4.58
C PHE A 283 14.71 -12.22 -5.96
N VAL A 284 13.87 -12.96 -6.69
CA VAL A 284 13.31 -12.57 -7.99
C VAL A 284 11.84 -12.21 -7.86
N GLU A 285 11.41 -11.08 -8.43
CA GLU A 285 10.01 -10.62 -8.39
C GLU A 285 9.52 -10.10 -9.75
N SER A 286 8.25 -10.38 -10.11
CA SER A 286 7.60 -9.81 -11.31
C SER A 286 6.89 -8.48 -11.00
N ILE A 287 7.04 -7.49 -11.88
CA ILE A 287 6.41 -6.17 -11.78
C ILE A 287 5.56 -5.91 -13.04
N GLY A 288 4.27 -5.65 -12.84
CA GLY A 288 3.34 -5.21 -13.88
C GLY A 288 2.90 -6.32 -14.82
N GLN A 289 1.58 -6.55 -14.89
CA GLN A 289 0.99 -7.40 -15.92
C GLN A 289 -0.02 -6.54 -16.70
N ARG A 290 0.19 -6.39 -18.01
CA ARG A 290 -0.83 -5.92 -18.95
C ARG A 290 -1.48 -7.10 -19.68
N ASP A 291 -2.69 -6.91 -20.17
CA ASP A 291 -3.54 -8.02 -20.59
C ASP A 291 -3.15 -8.58 -21.98
N ARG A 292 -2.68 -9.84 -21.99
CA ARG A 292 -2.40 -10.62 -23.21
C ARG A 292 -3.68 -10.87 -24.03
N MET A 293 -4.82 -11.05 -23.37
CA MET A 293 -6.08 -11.43 -24.02
C MET A 293 -6.61 -10.32 -24.92
N GLU A 294 -6.49 -9.05 -24.52
CA GLU A 294 -6.86 -7.90 -25.36
C GLU A 294 -6.10 -7.92 -26.69
N THR A 295 -4.79 -8.18 -26.65
CA THR A 295 -4.00 -8.30 -27.88
C THR A 295 -4.45 -9.49 -28.71
N GLU A 296 -4.77 -10.62 -28.08
CA GLU A 296 -5.23 -11.82 -28.80
C GLU A 296 -6.57 -11.60 -29.52
N VAL A 297 -7.49 -10.85 -28.88
CA VAL A 297 -8.76 -10.41 -29.48
C VAL A 297 -8.52 -9.47 -30.65
N LEU A 298 -7.67 -8.44 -30.49
CA LEU A 298 -7.33 -7.52 -31.57
C LEU A 298 -6.70 -8.26 -32.77
N LEU A 299 -5.79 -9.20 -32.50
CA LEU A 299 -5.17 -10.03 -33.54
C LEU A 299 -6.20 -10.95 -34.24
N GLN A 300 -7.22 -11.41 -33.52
CA GLN A 300 -8.35 -12.15 -34.10
C GLN A 300 -9.21 -11.28 -34.99
N GLU A 301 -9.54 -10.05 -34.58
CA GLU A 301 -10.36 -9.11 -35.36
C GLU A 301 -9.70 -8.72 -36.69
N ILE A 302 -8.37 -8.54 -36.70
CA ILE A 302 -7.63 -8.25 -37.94
C ILE A 302 -7.40 -9.49 -38.82
N GLY A 303 -7.88 -10.67 -38.42
CA GLY A 303 -7.84 -11.89 -39.23
C GLY A 303 -6.51 -12.66 -39.19
N VAL A 304 -5.66 -12.48 -38.18
CA VAL A 304 -4.41 -13.27 -38.04
C VAL A 304 -4.75 -14.73 -37.69
N SER A 305 -4.03 -15.68 -38.31
CA SER A 305 -4.24 -17.11 -38.10
C SER A 305 -4.00 -17.50 -36.63
N PRO A 306 -4.74 -18.48 -36.06
CA PRO A 306 -4.61 -18.87 -34.66
C PRO A 306 -3.17 -19.15 -34.21
N GLU A 307 -2.37 -19.79 -35.07
CA GLU A 307 -0.98 -20.15 -34.81
C GLU A 307 -0.09 -18.90 -34.65
N ILE A 308 -0.31 -17.89 -35.50
CA ILE A 308 0.44 -16.63 -35.47
C ILE A 308 -0.06 -15.72 -34.34
N ARG A 309 -1.35 -15.74 -34.01
CA ARG A 309 -1.94 -14.93 -32.92
C ARG A 309 -1.27 -15.20 -31.59
N SER A 310 -1.14 -16.48 -31.22
CA SER A 310 -0.48 -16.89 -29.98
C SER A 310 0.99 -16.45 -29.91
N ALA A 311 1.70 -16.43 -31.04
CA ALA A 311 3.09 -15.97 -31.10
C ALA A 311 3.20 -14.44 -31.02
N LEU A 312 2.30 -13.69 -31.67
CA LEU A 312 2.31 -12.23 -31.69
C LEU A 312 1.77 -11.61 -30.39
N SER A 313 0.72 -12.19 -29.78
CA SER A 313 0.18 -11.69 -28.51
C SER A 313 1.23 -11.76 -27.40
N ARG A 314 2.10 -12.77 -27.43
CA ARG A 314 3.26 -12.90 -26.53
C ARG A 314 4.35 -11.83 -26.73
N LYS A 315 4.41 -11.15 -27.88
CA LYS A 315 5.34 -10.05 -28.14
C LYS A 315 4.79 -8.68 -27.73
N ALA A 316 3.47 -8.51 -27.70
CA ALA A 316 2.84 -7.29 -27.22
C ALA A 316 2.94 -7.14 -25.69
N TYR A 317 3.32 -8.22 -25.01
CA TYR A 317 3.42 -8.29 -23.57
C TYR A 317 4.88 -8.24 -23.11
N SER A 318 5.26 -7.15 -22.47
CA SER A 318 6.51 -7.03 -21.73
C SER A 318 6.28 -7.27 -20.23
N VAL A 319 7.28 -7.89 -19.60
CA VAL A 319 7.36 -8.10 -18.16
C VAL A 319 8.60 -7.39 -17.66
N ASN A 320 8.50 -6.84 -16.47
CA ASN A 320 9.65 -6.34 -15.72
C ASN A 320 9.92 -7.32 -14.57
N ILE A 321 11.18 -7.73 -14.42
CA ILE A 321 11.62 -8.63 -13.37
C ILE A 321 12.74 -7.97 -12.60
N ILE A 322 12.61 -7.86 -11.29
CA ILE A 322 13.70 -7.39 -10.44
C ILE A 322 14.41 -8.58 -9.80
N VAL A 323 15.73 -8.61 -9.93
CA VAL A 323 16.62 -9.56 -9.26
C VAL A 323 17.38 -8.79 -8.19
N ASN A 324 17.03 -9.03 -6.93
CA ASN A 324 17.49 -8.22 -5.82
C ASN A 324 18.86 -8.66 -5.28
N SER A 325 19.66 -7.69 -4.87
CA SER A 325 20.86 -7.85 -4.03
C SER A 325 21.91 -8.80 -4.60
N VAL A 326 22.17 -8.72 -5.91
CA VAL A 326 23.21 -9.51 -6.58
C VAL A 326 24.57 -8.80 -6.54
N LYS A 327 25.66 -9.57 -6.68
CA LYS A 327 27.01 -9.01 -6.80
C LYS A 327 27.18 -8.28 -8.14
N PRO A 328 28.02 -7.22 -8.23
CA PRO A 328 28.21 -6.47 -9.47
C PRO A 328 28.54 -7.33 -10.71
N PRO A 329 29.42 -8.35 -10.65
CA PRO A 329 29.69 -9.21 -11.81
C PRO A 329 28.43 -9.95 -12.32
N VAL A 330 27.56 -10.39 -11.41
CA VAL A 330 26.28 -11.03 -11.76
C VAL A 330 25.39 -10.02 -12.48
N ALA A 331 25.28 -8.79 -11.98
CA ALA A 331 24.47 -7.75 -12.60
C ALA A 331 24.94 -7.39 -14.02
N LEU A 332 26.25 -7.33 -14.24
CA LEU A 332 26.82 -7.10 -15.57
C LEU A 332 26.50 -8.24 -16.53
N ILE A 333 26.61 -9.50 -16.08
CA ILE A 333 26.27 -10.67 -16.90
C ILE A 333 24.77 -10.69 -17.22
N LEU A 334 23.91 -10.48 -16.22
CA LEU A 334 22.45 -10.41 -16.42
C LEU A 334 22.08 -9.38 -17.48
N LYS A 335 22.72 -8.21 -17.46
CA LYS A 335 22.50 -7.18 -18.50
C LYS A 335 22.96 -7.63 -19.87
N GLN A 336 24.18 -8.16 -20.00
CA GLN A 336 24.69 -8.63 -21.29
C GLN A 336 23.81 -9.73 -21.89
N GLU A 337 23.36 -10.66 -21.05
CA GLU A 337 22.53 -11.78 -21.45
C GLU A 337 21.10 -11.34 -21.86
N MET A 338 20.51 -10.37 -21.16
CA MET A 338 19.24 -9.77 -21.56
C MET A 338 19.35 -9.00 -22.88
N LEU A 339 20.42 -8.21 -23.06
CA LEU A 339 20.67 -7.51 -24.32
C LEU A 339 20.88 -8.49 -25.49
N ALA A 340 21.55 -9.62 -25.26
CA ALA A 340 21.78 -10.64 -26.27
C ALA A 340 20.49 -11.30 -26.81
N VAL A 341 19.41 -11.32 -26.01
CA VAL A 341 18.08 -11.79 -26.45
C VAL A 341 17.16 -10.66 -26.90
N GLY A 342 17.68 -9.42 -26.98
CA GLY A 342 16.96 -8.23 -27.40
C GLY A 342 16.03 -7.62 -26.34
N GLY A 343 16.16 -8.03 -25.08
CA GLY A 343 15.55 -7.33 -23.95
C GLY A 343 16.45 -6.19 -23.46
N ASP A 344 16.16 -5.66 -22.28
CA ASP A 344 16.95 -4.60 -21.64
C ASP A 344 17.18 -4.92 -20.16
N ALA A 345 18.14 -4.24 -19.54
CA ALA A 345 18.37 -4.33 -18.12
C ALA A 345 18.99 -3.04 -17.54
N ALA A 346 18.51 -2.66 -16.36
CA ALA A 346 19.03 -1.55 -15.58
C ALA A 346 19.52 -2.01 -14.20
N TYR A 347 20.54 -1.35 -13.68
CA TYR A 347 21.12 -1.56 -12.35
C TYR A 347 21.70 -0.22 -11.83
N HIS A 348 22.19 -0.19 -10.60
CA HIS A 348 22.79 1.02 -10.01
C HIS A 348 23.99 1.55 -10.79
N TYR A 349 24.14 2.88 -10.93
CA TYR A 349 25.20 3.54 -11.70
C TYR A 349 26.62 3.03 -11.35
N ASP A 350 26.94 2.94 -10.06
CA ASP A 350 28.26 2.51 -9.55
C ASP A 350 28.56 1.00 -9.70
N THR A 351 27.68 0.22 -10.33
CA THR A 351 27.88 -1.22 -10.54
C THR A 351 29.07 -1.51 -11.47
N ILE A 352 29.31 -0.65 -12.46
CA ILE A 352 30.36 -0.87 -13.48
C ILE A 352 31.76 -0.82 -12.85
N ASP A 353 31.97 0.16 -11.98
CA ASP A 353 33.25 0.36 -11.28
C ASP A 353 33.41 -0.59 -10.08
N GLN A 354 32.38 -1.41 -9.79
CA GLN A 354 32.33 -2.33 -8.65
C GLN A 354 32.52 -1.64 -7.28
N ASN A 355 32.13 -0.37 -7.19
CA ASN A 355 32.24 0.44 -5.97
C ASN A 355 31.12 0.15 -4.95
N ILE A 356 30.22 -0.80 -5.24
CA ILE A 356 29.14 -1.23 -4.37
C ILE A 356 29.20 -2.74 -4.16
N GLU A 357 28.85 -3.19 -2.96
CA GLU A 357 28.90 -4.61 -2.60
C GLU A 357 27.79 -5.43 -3.28
N HIS A 358 26.60 -4.85 -3.37
CA HIS A 358 25.41 -5.45 -3.95
C HIS A 358 24.57 -4.43 -4.72
N THR A 359 23.82 -4.90 -5.71
CA THR A 359 22.94 -4.08 -6.56
C THR A 359 21.67 -4.86 -6.91
N ASP A 360 20.56 -4.14 -7.10
CA ASP A 360 19.33 -4.70 -7.67
C ASP A 360 19.38 -4.55 -9.20
N VAL A 361 18.85 -5.51 -9.94
CA VAL A 361 18.82 -5.49 -11.42
C VAL A 361 17.39 -5.61 -11.92
N LEU A 362 16.93 -4.60 -12.66
CA LEU A 362 15.65 -4.61 -13.37
C LEU A 362 15.86 -5.17 -14.77
N LEU A 363 15.37 -6.36 -15.05
CA LEU A 363 15.32 -6.98 -16.37
C LEU A 363 13.99 -6.64 -17.04
N MET A 364 14.02 -6.25 -18.31
CA MET A 364 12.85 -5.86 -19.07
C MET A 364 12.81 -6.64 -20.38
N GLY A 365 11.67 -7.27 -20.69
CA GLY A 365 11.53 -8.01 -21.94
C GLY A 365 10.20 -8.72 -22.10
N THR A 366 9.96 -9.29 -23.27
CA THR A 366 8.80 -10.13 -23.54
C THR A 366 8.96 -11.53 -22.94
N LEU A 367 7.86 -12.26 -22.79
CA LEU A 367 7.91 -13.66 -22.30
C LEU A 367 8.82 -14.55 -23.16
N ARG A 368 8.85 -14.29 -24.48
CA ARG A 368 9.76 -15.01 -25.40
C ARG A 368 11.22 -14.71 -25.09
N GLN A 369 11.56 -13.45 -24.83
CA GLN A 369 12.92 -13.04 -24.49
C GLN A 369 13.37 -13.66 -23.18
N PHE A 370 12.51 -13.64 -22.15
CA PHE A 370 12.79 -14.33 -20.90
C PHE A 370 12.93 -15.85 -21.07
N GLY A 371 12.12 -16.48 -21.93
CA GLY A 371 12.28 -17.91 -22.25
C GLY A 371 13.65 -18.24 -22.85
N LEU A 372 14.12 -17.42 -23.80
CA LEU A 372 15.45 -17.55 -24.40
C LEU A 372 16.56 -17.31 -23.37
N PHE A 373 16.43 -16.25 -22.57
CA PHE A 373 17.35 -15.92 -21.49
C PHE A 373 17.48 -17.09 -20.49
N VAL A 374 16.36 -17.61 -19.98
CA VAL A 374 16.32 -18.73 -19.02
C VAL A 374 16.95 -19.99 -19.62
N SER A 375 16.70 -20.30 -20.90
CA SER A 375 17.29 -21.45 -21.59
C SER A 375 18.81 -21.35 -21.71
N LYS A 376 19.35 -20.14 -21.91
CA LYS A 376 20.80 -19.90 -21.99
C LYS A 376 21.44 -19.85 -20.59
N ALA A 377 20.88 -19.07 -19.68
CA ALA A 377 21.38 -18.88 -18.32
C ALA A 377 21.35 -20.15 -17.47
N SER A 378 20.37 -21.05 -17.67
CA SER A 378 20.31 -22.35 -16.99
C SER A 378 21.46 -23.31 -17.35
N LYS A 379 22.22 -23.03 -18.41
CA LYS A 379 23.39 -23.82 -18.81
C LYS A 379 24.71 -23.25 -18.29
N MET A 380 24.68 -22.04 -17.72
CA MET A 380 25.84 -21.36 -17.15
C MET A 380 26.03 -21.82 -15.70
N LYS A 381 27.24 -22.28 -15.35
CA LYS A 381 27.53 -22.82 -14.01
C LYS A 381 28.19 -21.78 -13.10
N GLU A 382 28.61 -20.67 -13.66
CA GLU A 382 29.31 -19.60 -12.99
C GLU A 382 28.32 -18.62 -12.33
N PHE A 383 28.72 -18.07 -11.18
CA PHE A 383 28.05 -16.94 -10.53
C PHE A 383 26.56 -17.15 -10.15
N GLY A 384 26.08 -18.39 -10.05
CA GLY A 384 24.70 -18.69 -9.61
C GLY A 384 23.61 -18.42 -10.65
N LEU A 385 23.97 -18.19 -11.92
CA LEU A 385 23.00 -17.83 -12.97
C LEU A 385 21.96 -18.93 -13.24
N SER A 386 22.32 -20.20 -13.10
CA SER A 386 21.36 -21.30 -13.23
C SER A 386 20.27 -21.26 -12.15
N GLU A 387 20.60 -20.81 -10.94
CA GLU A 387 19.64 -20.67 -9.85
C GLU A 387 18.71 -19.47 -10.11
N ILE A 388 19.28 -18.33 -10.52
CA ILE A 388 18.51 -17.14 -10.93
C ILE A 388 17.54 -17.47 -12.07
N ALA A 389 18.00 -18.24 -13.07
CA ALA A 389 17.17 -18.68 -14.18
C ALA A 389 16.02 -19.61 -13.72
N GLY A 390 16.26 -20.44 -12.72
CA GLY A 390 15.22 -21.25 -12.05
C GLY A 390 14.18 -20.36 -11.37
N MET A 391 14.61 -19.41 -10.55
CA MET A 391 13.72 -18.47 -9.85
C MET A 391 12.90 -17.61 -10.82
N ILE A 392 13.51 -17.12 -11.91
CA ILE A 392 12.79 -16.38 -12.97
C ILE A 392 11.73 -17.28 -13.62
N ARG A 393 12.06 -18.54 -13.90
CA ARG A 393 11.07 -19.49 -14.44
C ARG A 393 9.90 -19.67 -13.49
N ASP A 394 10.17 -19.84 -12.19
CA ASP A 394 9.15 -20.01 -11.16
C ASP A 394 8.19 -18.82 -11.10
N VAL A 395 8.74 -17.60 -11.05
CA VAL A 395 7.96 -16.34 -11.08
C VAL A 395 7.08 -16.24 -12.33
N LEU A 396 7.57 -16.72 -13.48
CA LEU A 396 6.86 -16.69 -14.75
C LEU A 396 6.03 -17.97 -15.03
N THR A 397 5.88 -18.87 -14.05
CA THR A 397 5.15 -20.12 -14.23
C THR A 397 3.67 -19.87 -14.51
N GLY A 398 3.12 -20.59 -15.49
CA GLY A 398 1.78 -20.34 -16.06
C GLY A 398 1.75 -19.28 -17.18
N GLN A 399 2.82 -18.52 -17.38
CA GLN A 399 2.97 -17.56 -18.50
C GLN A 399 3.94 -18.07 -19.57
N ILE A 400 4.96 -18.84 -19.18
CA ILE A 400 5.94 -19.45 -20.09
C ILE A 400 5.49 -20.83 -20.62
N HIS A 401 4.78 -21.62 -19.82
CA HIS A 401 4.60 -23.07 -20.05
C HIS A 401 3.45 -23.48 -21.00
N SER A 402 2.89 -22.58 -21.81
CA SER A 402 1.94 -22.97 -22.87
C SER A 402 2.63 -23.52 -24.13
N GLU A 403 3.76 -24.22 -23.97
CA GLU A 403 4.59 -24.79 -25.05
C GLU A 403 4.37 -26.29 -25.24
N ARG A 404 3.18 -26.81 -24.93
CA ARG A 404 2.78 -28.14 -25.41
C ARG A 404 1.45 -28.08 -26.11
#